data_AF-K5WHZ6-F1
#
_entry.id   AF-K5WHZ6-F1
#
_cell.length_a   1.000
_cell.length_b   1.000
_cell.length_c   1.000
_cell.angle_alpha   90.00
_cell.angle_beta   90.00
_cell.angle_gamma   90.00
#
_symmetry.space_group_name_H-M   'P 1'
#
loop_
_entity.id
_entity.type
_entity.pdbx_description
1 polymer ?
#
loop_
_entity_poly.entity_id
_entity_poly.type
_entity_poly.pdbx_seq_one_letter_code
_entity_poly.pdbx_strand_id
1 'polypeptide(L)'
;IASWGWGEDILKLRELIAPSQTRLWIALWRAESAWLEGTSINAPKGGEAEKVAALSAIQDDFTSGKAKQVVDNAVQALEATLSSFSPDDILCTASWRQLTEPTNALAEALRLWLSCLPSQNIPLVGPPFPLPFIEISALCASLTLHPLWRSVRNKAVPSHILPFVRSLSLLLSVYLDFSRFLPGTSDDAWLAQAFAIGLRFVPGDEEVVIHLLEYASSLVSPAFMETRGWQIPPMIWERRCLESIVPFLTFSLECTPIKVGPLRPTPTSILAATTLRLPAPPAETLTKSATSLPLDRDWMFTPLDHLLRSGQSEVFKSLPSSWDFSEKEMVRATLLLAKVHREMLLFHGLQIFALNREETVFSCMKVFMLEHGQQQETSAEEVFRDSAVGRFMEDLLAPFTPAAVRMLPSPSPEGPSLEEVAKAFLGSGTPFYQYYIDFVGLYDSISFSHPLFARLLLLPLAMRYPTDYRKCLWADFYQVVRTIKTPIEAVVSGDIREYLWPAESDSEIISAYLRALVQGATQSAFMHLIAVHHIACNIWPDLGHAAAGEKAVRLLQAVVSQANPATIRGVVAYRQAKGKLVLPPACFDKLDEVKDARRALIQLAGPAVNDRLKSLLD
;
A
#
# COMPACT_ATOMS: atom_id res chain seq x y z
N ILE A 1 -40.54 -34.48 2.10
CA ILE A 1 -39.87 -33.34 1.42
C ILE A 1 -39.24 -33.92 0.15
N ALA A 2 -39.85 -33.71 -1.01
CA ALA A 2 -39.41 -34.22 -2.32
C ALA A 2 -38.56 -33.20 -3.10
N SER A 3 -38.02 -32.18 -2.42
CA SER A 3 -37.53 -30.94 -3.05
C SER A 3 -36.11 -30.98 -3.59
N TRP A 4 -35.41 -32.12 -3.51
CA TRP A 4 -33.99 -32.25 -3.91
C TRP A 4 -33.72 -33.30 -4.99
N GLY A 5 -34.75 -34.02 -5.47
CA GLY A 5 -34.61 -35.09 -6.47
C GLY A 5 -34.13 -34.61 -7.84
N TRP A 6 -34.23 -33.31 -8.13
CA TRP A 6 -33.67 -32.71 -9.34
C TRP A 6 -32.13 -32.80 -9.40
N GLY A 7 -31.45 -32.99 -8.26
CA GLY A 7 -29.99 -33.16 -8.23
C GLY A 7 -29.53 -34.37 -9.05
N GLU A 8 -30.25 -35.49 -8.95
CA GLU A 8 -29.96 -36.68 -9.75
C GLU A 8 -30.18 -36.46 -11.25
N ASP A 9 -31.22 -35.70 -11.60
CA ASP A 9 -31.52 -35.36 -12.99
C ASP A 9 -30.44 -34.45 -13.57
N ILE A 10 -29.94 -33.48 -12.78
CA ILE A 10 -28.84 -32.61 -13.19
C ILE A 10 -27.55 -33.41 -13.40
N LEU A 11 -27.21 -34.33 -12.50
CA LEU A 11 -26.03 -35.17 -12.67
C LEU A 11 -26.06 -35.95 -14.01
N LYS A 12 -27.23 -36.42 -14.44
CA LYS A 12 -27.40 -37.15 -15.72
C LYS A 12 -27.24 -36.26 -16.95
N LEU A 13 -27.50 -34.96 -16.86
CA LEU A 13 -27.41 -34.05 -18.02
C LEU A 13 -26.01 -34.01 -18.65
N ARG A 14 -24.94 -34.29 -17.89
CA ARG A 14 -23.56 -34.34 -18.40
C ARG A 14 -23.37 -35.28 -19.60
N GLU A 15 -24.15 -36.36 -19.66
CA GLU A 15 -24.06 -37.36 -20.73
C GLU A 15 -24.45 -36.75 -22.08
N LEU A 16 -25.35 -35.75 -22.06
CA LEU A 16 -25.92 -35.10 -23.24
C LEU A 16 -25.10 -33.88 -23.72
N ILE A 17 -24.19 -33.37 -22.90
CA ILE A 17 -23.42 -32.16 -23.21
C ILE A 17 -22.11 -32.54 -23.89
N ALA A 18 -21.77 -31.88 -25.01
CA ALA A 18 -20.49 -32.04 -25.67
C ALA A 18 -19.40 -31.18 -25.00
N PRO A 19 -18.10 -31.58 -25.03
CA PRO A 19 -17.01 -30.77 -24.46
C PRO A 19 -16.91 -29.35 -25.03
N SER A 20 -17.30 -29.14 -26.30
CA SER A 20 -17.29 -27.83 -26.96
C SER A 20 -18.38 -26.87 -26.46
N GLN A 21 -19.38 -27.36 -25.72
CA GLN A 21 -20.49 -26.58 -25.21
C GLN A 21 -20.18 -26.00 -23.82
N THR A 22 -19.06 -25.27 -23.69
CA THR A 22 -18.54 -24.75 -22.41
C THR A 22 -19.58 -23.99 -21.58
N ARG A 23 -20.46 -23.21 -22.22
CA ARG A 23 -21.55 -22.50 -21.50
C ARG A 23 -22.55 -23.43 -20.81
N LEU A 24 -22.86 -24.58 -21.41
CA LEU A 24 -23.74 -25.57 -20.78
C LEU A 24 -23.03 -26.25 -19.61
N TRP A 25 -21.73 -26.54 -19.73
CA TRP A 25 -20.91 -27.03 -18.62
C TRP A 25 -20.85 -26.05 -17.45
N ILE A 26 -20.63 -24.76 -17.72
CA ILE A 26 -20.67 -23.71 -16.69
C ILE A 26 -22.02 -23.69 -15.97
N ALA A 27 -23.13 -23.75 -16.72
CA ALA A 27 -24.47 -23.77 -16.14
C ALA A 27 -24.74 -25.04 -15.33
N LEU A 28 -24.26 -26.20 -15.82
CA LEU A 28 -24.36 -27.48 -15.14
C LEU A 28 -23.63 -27.46 -13.80
N TRP A 29 -22.33 -27.13 -13.80
CA TRP A 29 -21.52 -27.09 -12.58
C TRP A 29 -22.03 -26.06 -11.58
N ARG A 30 -22.56 -24.93 -12.05
CA ARG A 30 -23.23 -23.96 -11.18
C ARG A 30 -24.44 -24.55 -10.47
N ALA A 31 -25.28 -25.29 -11.19
CA ALA A 31 -26.47 -25.91 -10.63
C ALA A 31 -26.12 -27.05 -9.66
N GLU A 32 -25.12 -27.88 -10.00
CA GLU A 32 -24.59 -28.93 -9.13
C GLU A 32 -23.98 -28.36 -7.84
N SER A 33 -23.20 -27.28 -7.96
CA SER A 33 -22.62 -26.60 -6.79
C SER A 33 -23.71 -26.04 -5.87
N ALA A 34 -24.69 -25.33 -6.43
CA ALA A 34 -25.79 -24.76 -5.66
C ALA A 34 -26.65 -25.82 -4.97
N TRP A 35 -26.85 -26.98 -5.64
CA TRP A 35 -27.50 -28.14 -5.05
C TRP A 35 -26.73 -28.66 -3.83
N LEU A 36 -25.43 -28.91 -3.97
CA LEU A 36 -24.58 -29.44 -2.90
C LEU A 36 -24.41 -28.46 -1.73
N GLU A 37 -24.26 -27.17 -2.00
CA GLU A 37 -24.26 -26.11 -0.97
C GLU A 37 -25.59 -26.08 -0.21
N GLY A 38 -26.72 -26.17 -0.94
CA GLY A 38 -28.05 -26.21 -0.35
C GLY A 38 -28.29 -27.44 0.52
N THR A 39 -27.85 -28.63 0.08
CA THR A 39 -27.95 -29.86 0.87
C THR A 39 -27.06 -29.83 2.11
N SER A 40 -25.91 -29.14 2.06
CA SER A 40 -25.03 -28.97 3.23
C SER A 40 -25.72 -28.30 4.41
N ILE A 41 -26.69 -27.43 4.14
CA ILE A 41 -27.47 -26.72 5.16
C ILE A 41 -28.74 -27.49 5.53
N ASN A 42 -29.44 -28.02 4.52
CA ASN A 42 -30.83 -28.48 4.68
C ASN A 42 -31.00 -30.00 4.80
N ALA A 43 -30.00 -30.79 4.40
CA ALA A 43 -30.09 -32.25 4.40
C ALA A 43 -29.50 -32.86 5.69
N PRO A 44 -29.96 -34.07 6.09
CA PRO A 44 -29.44 -34.76 7.25
C PRO A 44 -27.92 -34.94 7.20
N LYS A 45 -27.25 -34.79 8.35
CA LYS A 45 -25.80 -34.90 8.48
C LYS A 45 -25.02 -33.95 7.55
N GLY A 46 -25.61 -32.84 7.13
CA GLY A 46 -24.97 -31.87 6.25
C GLY A 46 -24.81 -32.37 4.81
N GLY A 47 -25.74 -33.20 4.31
CA GLY A 47 -25.77 -33.59 2.89
C GLY A 47 -24.67 -34.57 2.45
N GLU A 48 -24.05 -35.30 3.38
CA GLU A 48 -22.96 -36.23 3.07
C GLU A 48 -23.37 -37.32 2.07
N ALA A 49 -24.62 -37.80 2.13
CA ALA A 49 -25.11 -38.81 1.19
C ALA A 49 -25.18 -38.26 -0.25
N GLU A 50 -25.69 -37.03 -0.39
CA GLU A 50 -25.78 -36.31 -1.66
C GLU A 50 -24.39 -35.99 -2.21
N LYS A 51 -23.43 -35.59 -1.37
CA LYS A 51 -22.04 -35.36 -1.76
C LYS A 51 -21.36 -36.63 -2.25
N VAL A 52 -21.53 -37.75 -1.55
CA VAL A 52 -20.99 -39.06 -1.97
C VAL A 52 -21.60 -39.50 -3.29
N ALA A 53 -22.92 -39.35 -3.46
CA ALA A 53 -23.61 -39.68 -4.70
C ALA A 53 -23.12 -38.82 -5.88
N ALA A 54 -22.97 -37.51 -5.66
CA ALA A 54 -22.42 -36.60 -6.66
C ALA A 54 -20.97 -36.99 -7.02
N LEU A 55 -20.11 -37.24 -6.03
CA LEU A 55 -18.73 -37.63 -6.27
C LEU A 55 -18.63 -38.91 -7.12
N SER A 56 -19.43 -39.93 -6.77
CA SER A 56 -19.49 -41.17 -7.54
C SER A 56 -19.94 -40.94 -8.99
N ALA A 57 -20.73 -39.91 -9.27
CA ALA A 57 -21.21 -39.60 -10.62
C ALA A 57 -20.22 -38.74 -11.43
N ILE A 58 -19.39 -37.91 -10.77
CA ILE A 58 -18.56 -36.91 -11.46
C ILE A 58 -17.09 -37.29 -11.57
N GLN A 59 -16.57 -38.14 -10.68
CA GLN A 59 -15.13 -38.36 -10.52
C GLN A 59 -14.44 -38.89 -11.78
N ASP A 60 -15.05 -39.85 -12.47
CA ASP A 60 -14.49 -40.43 -13.70
C ASP A 60 -14.46 -39.42 -14.85
N ASP A 61 -15.45 -38.53 -14.90
CA ASP A 61 -15.59 -37.50 -15.94
C ASP A 61 -14.50 -36.42 -15.82
N PHE A 62 -14.08 -36.09 -14.59
CA PHE A 62 -12.92 -35.22 -14.32
C PHE A 62 -11.57 -35.95 -14.44
N THR A 63 -11.56 -37.28 -14.38
CA THR A 63 -10.32 -38.07 -14.50
C THR A 63 -9.95 -38.34 -15.96
N SER A 64 -10.93 -38.67 -16.81
CA SER A 64 -10.66 -39.03 -18.22
C SER A 64 -11.78 -38.63 -19.19
N GLY A 65 -12.84 -38.00 -18.71
CA GLY A 65 -14.03 -37.69 -19.50
C GLY A 65 -14.08 -36.30 -20.10
N LYS A 66 -15.31 -35.83 -20.35
CA LYS A 66 -15.62 -34.55 -21.00
C LYS A 66 -15.33 -33.38 -20.07
N ALA A 67 -15.63 -33.51 -18.77
CA ALA A 67 -15.35 -32.45 -17.80
C ALA A 67 -13.86 -32.11 -17.74
N LYS A 68 -12.97 -33.13 -17.78
CA LYS A 68 -11.52 -32.91 -17.88
C LYS A 68 -11.14 -32.09 -19.11
N GLN A 69 -11.67 -32.45 -20.28
CA GLN A 69 -11.39 -31.72 -21.52
C GLN A 69 -11.83 -30.26 -21.45
N VAL A 70 -12.98 -29.98 -20.83
CA VAL A 70 -13.47 -28.61 -20.63
C VAL A 70 -12.52 -27.81 -19.75
N VAL A 71 -12.06 -28.39 -18.64
CA VAL A 71 -11.10 -27.75 -17.72
C VAL A 71 -9.76 -27.51 -18.43
N ASP A 72 -9.18 -28.52 -19.07
CA ASP A 72 -7.90 -28.41 -19.77
C ASP A 72 -7.95 -27.34 -20.87
N ASN A 73 -9.02 -27.32 -21.66
CA ASN A 73 -9.24 -26.30 -22.69
C ASN A 73 -9.39 -24.90 -22.08
N ALA A 74 -10.07 -24.79 -20.93
CA ALA A 74 -10.25 -23.50 -20.25
C ALA A 74 -8.93 -22.96 -19.69
N VAL A 75 -8.07 -23.81 -19.10
CA VAL A 75 -6.72 -23.44 -18.67
C VAL A 75 -5.91 -22.93 -19.86
N GLN A 76 -5.81 -23.71 -20.93
CA GLN A 76 -5.01 -23.36 -22.12
C GLN A 76 -5.53 -22.06 -22.79
N ALA A 77 -6.85 -21.92 -22.92
CA ALA A 77 -7.45 -20.74 -23.54
C ALA A 77 -7.21 -19.47 -22.71
N LEU A 78 -7.36 -19.55 -21.37
CA LEU A 78 -7.12 -18.41 -20.50
C LEU A 78 -5.65 -18.02 -20.47
N GLU A 79 -4.73 -18.98 -20.41
CA GLU A 79 -3.28 -18.74 -20.46
C GLU A 79 -2.86 -18.06 -21.76
N ALA A 80 -3.33 -18.58 -22.90
CA ALA A 80 -3.04 -18.01 -24.22
C ALA A 80 -3.61 -16.59 -24.34
N THR A 81 -4.84 -16.37 -23.89
CA THR A 81 -5.50 -15.07 -23.97
C THR A 81 -4.81 -14.04 -23.08
N LEU A 82 -4.51 -14.37 -21.82
CA LEU A 82 -3.78 -13.47 -20.90
C LEU A 82 -2.41 -13.10 -21.46
N SER A 83 -1.66 -14.07 -21.99
CA SER A 83 -0.33 -13.81 -22.58
C SER A 83 -0.36 -12.85 -23.77
N SER A 84 -1.47 -12.83 -24.50
CA SER A 84 -1.68 -11.93 -25.65
C SER A 84 -2.38 -10.61 -25.31
N PHE A 85 -2.92 -10.46 -24.09
CA PHE A 85 -3.79 -9.34 -23.73
C PHE A 85 -2.98 -8.06 -23.49
N SER A 86 -3.05 -7.12 -24.43
CA SER A 86 -2.32 -5.86 -24.38
C SER A 86 -3.13 -4.73 -23.73
N PRO A 87 -2.49 -3.61 -23.34
CA PRO A 87 -3.21 -2.42 -22.91
C PRO A 87 -4.20 -1.86 -23.96
N ASP A 88 -3.97 -2.09 -25.25
CA ASP A 88 -4.85 -1.62 -26.33
C ASP A 88 -6.15 -2.45 -26.40
N ASP A 89 -6.11 -3.71 -25.96
CA ASP A 89 -7.26 -4.63 -25.94
C ASP A 89 -8.34 -4.23 -24.93
N ILE A 90 -8.03 -3.32 -24.01
CA ILE A 90 -8.92 -2.93 -22.90
C ILE A 90 -10.22 -2.31 -23.41
N LEU A 91 -10.16 -1.63 -24.55
CA LEU A 91 -11.33 -1.03 -25.19
C LEU A 91 -12.11 -2.04 -26.07
N CYS A 92 -11.55 -3.22 -26.32
CA CYS A 92 -12.12 -4.22 -27.21
C CYS A 92 -12.98 -5.24 -26.44
N THR A 93 -14.31 -5.12 -26.54
CA THR A 93 -15.25 -6.08 -25.91
C THR A 93 -15.02 -7.53 -26.34
N ALA A 94 -14.54 -7.77 -27.57
CA ALA A 94 -14.28 -9.12 -28.06
C ALA A 94 -13.14 -9.80 -27.28
N SER A 95 -12.05 -9.08 -26.98
CA SER A 95 -10.93 -9.57 -26.19
C SER A 95 -11.37 -9.95 -24.77
N TRP A 96 -12.25 -9.16 -24.15
CA TRP A 96 -12.83 -9.49 -22.83
C TRP A 96 -13.73 -10.73 -22.84
N ARG A 97 -14.49 -10.96 -23.92
CA ARG A 97 -15.31 -12.17 -24.05
C ARG A 97 -14.45 -13.44 -24.13
N GLN A 98 -13.30 -13.36 -24.80
CA GLN A 98 -12.35 -14.47 -24.88
C GLN A 98 -11.76 -14.84 -23.52
N LEU A 99 -11.55 -13.86 -22.62
CA LEU A 99 -11.17 -14.12 -21.23
C LEU A 99 -12.30 -14.73 -20.39
N THR A 100 -13.53 -14.25 -20.58
CA THR A 100 -14.63 -14.49 -19.65
C THR A 100 -15.13 -15.94 -19.63
N GLU A 101 -15.28 -16.55 -20.81
CA GLU A 101 -15.79 -17.91 -20.91
C GLU A 101 -14.89 -18.96 -20.23
N PRO A 102 -13.57 -19.04 -20.52
CA PRO A 102 -12.68 -19.96 -19.81
C PRO A 102 -12.54 -19.62 -18.33
N THR A 103 -12.56 -18.34 -17.96
CA THR A 103 -12.54 -17.90 -16.55
C THR A 103 -13.73 -18.45 -15.77
N ASN A 104 -14.94 -18.32 -16.31
CA ASN A 104 -16.15 -18.83 -15.64
C ASN A 104 -16.17 -20.36 -15.59
N ALA A 105 -15.66 -21.05 -16.61
CA ALA A 105 -15.52 -22.51 -16.60
C ALA A 105 -14.62 -22.97 -15.44
N LEU A 106 -13.45 -22.36 -15.27
CA LEU A 106 -12.56 -22.68 -14.15
C LEU A 106 -13.20 -22.31 -12.80
N ALA A 107 -13.81 -21.13 -12.70
CA ALA A 107 -14.42 -20.69 -11.44
C ALA A 107 -15.54 -21.64 -10.97
N GLU A 108 -16.41 -22.11 -11.88
CA GLU A 108 -17.49 -23.04 -11.51
C GLU A 108 -16.98 -24.48 -11.32
N ALA A 109 -15.92 -24.91 -12.01
CA ALA A 109 -15.27 -26.21 -11.73
C ALA A 109 -14.65 -26.23 -10.32
N LEU A 110 -13.93 -25.16 -9.94
CA LEU A 110 -13.37 -25.00 -8.60
C LEU A 110 -14.46 -24.89 -7.53
N ARG A 111 -15.58 -24.22 -7.85
CA ARG A 111 -16.73 -24.16 -6.96
C ARG A 111 -17.30 -25.56 -6.70
N LEU A 112 -17.54 -26.32 -7.76
CA LEU A 112 -18.06 -27.69 -7.63
C LEU A 112 -17.14 -28.54 -6.77
N TRP A 113 -15.83 -28.41 -6.97
CA TRP A 113 -14.82 -29.07 -6.15
C TRP A 113 -14.96 -28.73 -4.66
N LEU A 114 -15.12 -27.44 -4.33
CA LEU A 114 -15.35 -26.96 -2.97
C LEU A 114 -16.68 -27.45 -2.38
N SER A 115 -17.75 -27.46 -3.17
CA SER A 115 -19.08 -27.91 -2.74
C SER A 115 -19.12 -29.42 -2.41
N CYS A 116 -18.18 -30.19 -2.95
CA CYS A 116 -18.02 -31.62 -2.64
C CYS A 116 -17.24 -31.90 -1.35
N LEU A 117 -16.66 -30.89 -0.69
CA LEU A 117 -15.93 -31.09 0.57
C LEU A 117 -16.87 -31.58 1.69
N PRO A 118 -16.39 -32.41 2.64
CA PRO A 118 -17.18 -32.82 3.80
C PRO A 118 -17.70 -31.61 4.57
N SER A 119 -18.94 -31.70 5.06
CA SER A 119 -19.57 -30.64 5.87
C SER A 119 -19.01 -30.55 7.29
N GLN A 120 -18.29 -31.58 7.73
CA GLN A 120 -17.63 -31.64 9.03
C GLN A 120 -16.13 -31.38 8.86
N ASN A 121 -15.48 -30.82 9.90
CA ASN A 121 -14.02 -30.60 9.96
C ASN A 121 -13.24 -31.92 10.09
N ILE A 122 -13.43 -32.82 9.12
CA ILE A 122 -12.73 -34.09 9.01
C ILE A 122 -11.52 -33.86 8.07
N PRO A 123 -10.32 -34.35 8.44
CA PRO A 123 -9.17 -34.29 7.55
C PRO A 123 -9.50 -34.91 6.19
N LEU A 124 -9.15 -34.22 5.11
CA LEU A 124 -9.35 -34.74 3.77
C LEU A 124 -8.45 -35.95 3.53
N VAL A 125 -9.05 -37.06 3.10
CA VAL A 125 -8.31 -38.27 2.70
C VAL A 125 -7.64 -38.08 1.32
N GLY A 126 -8.17 -37.17 0.50
CA GLY A 126 -7.67 -36.80 -0.82
C GLY A 126 -8.58 -35.74 -1.47
N PRO A 127 -8.20 -35.22 -2.65
CA PRO A 127 -9.06 -34.28 -3.38
C PRO A 127 -10.36 -34.98 -3.83
N PRO A 128 -11.53 -34.30 -3.76
CA PRO A 128 -12.81 -34.79 -4.30
C PRO A 128 -12.71 -35.39 -5.71
N PHE A 129 -12.05 -34.69 -6.63
CA PHE A 129 -11.71 -35.17 -7.97
C PHE A 129 -10.45 -34.45 -8.48
N PRO A 130 -9.73 -35.01 -9.47
CA PRO A 130 -8.49 -34.41 -9.97
C PRO A 130 -8.78 -33.13 -10.77
N LEU A 131 -7.90 -32.14 -10.61
CA LEU A 131 -7.83 -30.92 -11.42
C LEU A 131 -6.35 -30.62 -11.74
N PRO A 132 -6.06 -29.84 -12.79
CA PRO A 132 -4.70 -29.39 -13.11
C PRO A 132 -4.24 -28.32 -12.10
N PHE A 133 -3.93 -28.76 -10.87
CA PHE A 133 -3.70 -27.90 -9.71
C PHE A 133 -2.55 -26.92 -9.91
N ILE A 134 -1.45 -27.38 -10.51
CA ILE A 134 -0.24 -26.59 -10.73
C ILE A 134 -0.53 -25.49 -11.75
N GLU A 135 -1.19 -25.84 -12.84
CA GLU A 135 -1.53 -24.95 -13.93
C GLU A 135 -2.56 -23.90 -13.48
N ILE A 136 -3.58 -24.30 -12.72
CA ILE A 136 -4.56 -23.37 -12.14
C ILE A 136 -3.88 -22.39 -11.17
N SER A 137 -2.96 -22.88 -10.33
CA SER A 137 -2.21 -22.03 -9.39
C SER A 137 -1.34 -21.02 -10.14
N ALA A 138 -0.58 -21.47 -11.13
CA ALA A 138 0.26 -20.61 -11.97
C ALA A 138 -0.55 -19.56 -12.74
N LEU A 139 -1.71 -19.96 -13.27
CA LEU A 139 -2.63 -19.10 -14.00
C LEU A 139 -3.23 -18.02 -13.09
N CYS A 140 -3.66 -18.37 -11.88
CA CYS A 140 -4.19 -17.40 -10.91
C CYS A 140 -3.11 -16.44 -10.42
N ALA A 141 -1.86 -16.90 -10.25
CA ALA A 141 -0.73 -16.04 -9.95
C ALA A 141 -0.45 -15.05 -11.09
N SER A 142 -0.44 -15.52 -12.34
CA SER A 142 -0.31 -14.68 -13.55
C SER A 142 -1.42 -13.64 -13.63
N LEU A 143 -2.68 -14.07 -13.43
CA LEU A 143 -3.85 -13.19 -13.42
C LEU A 143 -3.73 -12.11 -12.33
N THR A 144 -3.37 -12.45 -11.09
CA THR A 144 -3.22 -11.48 -9.99
C THR A 144 -2.15 -10.42 -10.27
N LEU A 145 -1.05 -10.82 -10.92
CA LEU A 145 0.06 -9.93 -11.31
C LEU A 145 -0.18 -9.18 -12.62
N HIS A 146 -1.23 -9.52 -13.36
CA HIS A 146 -1.41 -9.02 -14.72
C HIS A 146 -1.59 -7.49 -14.78
N PRO A 147 -0.93 -6.77 -15.71
CA PRO A 147 -1.05 -5.32 -15.85
C PRO A 147 -2.48 -4.80 -16.11
N LEU A 148 -3.38 -5.66 -16.59
CA LEU A 148 -4.79 -5.32 -16.86
C LEU A 148 -5.46 -4.62 -15.68
N TRP A 149 -5.13 -5.01 -14.44
CA TRP A 149 -5.75 -4.45 -13.24
C TRP A 149 -5.43 -2.97 -13.04
N ARG A 150 -4.22 -2.54 -13.40
CA ARG A 150 -3.85 -1.12 -13.36
C ARG A 150 -4.66 -0.33 -14.35
N SER A 151 -4.83 -0.87 -15.55
CA SER A 151 -5.55 -0.20 -16.59
C SER A 151 -7.06 -0.11 -16.31
N VAL A 152 -7.66 -1.15 -15.69
CA VAL A 152 -9.04 -1.10 -15.16
C VAL A 152 -9.21 0.00 -14.11
N ARG A 153 -8.21 0.18 -13.24
CA ARG A 153 -8.23 1.22 -12.18
C ARG A 153 -8.07 2.64 -12.72
N ASN A 154 -7.35 2.85 -13.82
CA ASN A 154 -7.05 4.18 -14.38
C ASN A 154 -8.25 4.91 -15.02
N LYS A 155 -9.51 4.50 -14.74
CA LYS A 155 -10.78 5.13 -15.19
C LYS A 155 -10.96 5.32 -16.71
N ALA A 156 -10.01 4.87 -17.54
CA ALA A 156 -10.08 4.91 -18.99
C ALA A 156 -10.94 3.77 -19.59
N VAL A 157 -11.44 2.86 -18.76
CA VAL A 157 -12.19 1.68 -19.20
C VAL A 157 -13.69 1.98 -19.27
N PRO A 158 -14.35 1.69 -20.41
CA PRO A 158 -15.79 1.82 -20.52
C PRO A 158 -16.54 0.99 -19.48
N SER A 159 -17.63 1.53 -18.92
CA SER A 159 -18.43 0.87 -17.87
C SER A 159 -18.98 -0.51 -18.28
N HIS A 160 -19.23 -0.73 -19.58
CA HIS A 160 -19.72 -2.00 -20.11
C HIS A 160 -18.68 -3.14 -20.04
N ILE A 161 -17.41 -2.84 -19.73
CA ILE A 161 -16.35 -3.84 -19.54
C ILE A 161 -16.34 -4.41 -18.13
N LEU A 162 -16.80 -3.64 -17.14
CA LEU A 162 -16.76 -4.03 -15.72
C LEU A 162 -17.40 -5.40 -15.43
N PRO A 163 -18.50 -5.83 -16.08
CA PRO A 163 -19.03 -7.18 -15.89
C PRO A 163 -18.04 -8.31 -16.22
N PHE A 164 -17.15 -8.12 -17.21
CA PHE A 164 -16.13 -9.12 -17.55
C PHE A 164 -15.02 -9.17 -16.49
N VAL A 165 -14.66 -8.02 -15.92
CA VAL A 165 -13.69 -7.94 -14.81
C VAL A 165 -14.21 -8.71 -13.58
N ARG A 166 -15.53 -8.67 -13.32
CA ARG A 166 -16.14 -9.45 -12.23
C ARG A 166 -15.92 -10.95 -12.38
N SER A 167 -15.92 -11.49 -13.60
CA SER A 167 -15.61 -12.91 -13.81
C SER A 167 -14.17 -13.25 -13.40
N LEU A 168 -13.20 -12.37 -13.70
CA LEU A 168 -11.81 -12.57 -13.28
C LEU A 168 -11.68 -12.52 -11.74
N SER A 169 -12.34 -11.54 -11.12
CA SER A 169 -12.41 -11.40 -9.67
C SER A 169 -13.03 -12.65 -9.01
N LEU A 170 -14.11 -13.17 -9.59
CA LEU A 170 -14.76 -14.39 -9.14
C LEU A 170 -13.81 -15.59 -9.18
N LEU A 171 -13.07 -15.79 -10.27
CA LEU A 171 -12.09 -16.88 -10.34
C LEU A 171 -11.06 -16.78 -9.21
N LEU A 172 -10.53 -15.58 -8.96
CA LEU A 172 -9.55 -15.36 -7.88
C LEU A 172 -10.13 -15.61 -6.49
N SER A 173 -11.37 -15.18 -6.24
CA SER A 173 -12.08 -15.45 -4.98
C SER A 173 -12.19 -16.95 -4.71
N VAL A 174 -12.64 -17.71 -5.70
CA VAL A 174 -12.86 -19.16 -5.56
C VAL A 174 -11.55 -19.91 -5.49
N TYR A 175 -10.55 -19.46 -6.25
CA TYR A 175 -9.20 -19.99 -6.16
C TYR A 175 -8.62 -19.80 -4.76
N LEU A 176 -8.89 -18.67 -4.08
CA LEU A 176 -8.36 -18.42 -2.73
C LEU A 176 -8.96 -19.38 -1.69
N ASP A 177 -10.26 -19.69 -1.79
CA ASP A 177 -10.89 -20.71 -0.93
C ASP A 177 -10.32 -22.10 -1.24
N PHE A 178 -10.16 -22.39 -2.53
CA PHE A 178 -9.62 -23.63 -3.04
C PHE A 178 -8.14 -23.86 -2.65
N SER A 179 -7.31 -22.82 -2.69
CA SER A 179 -5.86 -22.93 -2.49
C SER A 179 -5.47 -23.41 -1.10
N ARG A 180 -6.35 -23.22 -0.10
CA ARG A 180 -6.20 -23.75 1.27
C ARG A 180 -6.09 -25.27 1.31
N PHE A 181 -6.68 -25.95 0.34
CA PHE A 181 -6.69 -27.40 0.27
C PHE A 181 -5.64 -27.95 -0.70
N LEU A 182 -4.88 -27.08 -1.36
CA LEU A 182 -3.79 -27.52 -2.22
C LEU A 182 -2.61 -28.04 -1.38
N PRO A 183 -2.02 -29.19 -1.76
CA PRO A 183 -0.82 -29.69 -1.11
C PRO A 183 0.30 -28.65 -1.15
N GLY A 184 0.85 -28.32 0.02
CA GLY A 184 1.99 -27.39 0.14
C GLY A 184 1.61 -25.91 0.33
N THR A 185 0.33 -25.55 0.31
CA THR A 185 -0.09 -24.20 0.72
C THR A 185 -0.02 -24.09 2.25
N SER A 186 1.01 -23.41 2.76
CA SER A 186 1.05 -23.02 4.17
C SER A 186 0.13 -21.83 4.44
N ASP A 187 -0.19 -21.59 5.72
CA ASP A 187 -0.91 -20.38 6.13
C ASP A 187 -0.21 -19.10 5.66
N ASP A 188 1.12 -19.11 5.54
CA ASP A 188 1.90 -17.98 4.97
C ASP A 188 1.60 -17.75 3.50
N ALA A 189 1.72 -18.82 2.71
CA ALA A 189 1.48 -18.75 1.27
C ALA A 189 0.04 -18.31 1.01
N TRP A 190 -0.91 -18.84 1.78
CA TRP A 190 -2.31 -18.44 1.69
C TRP A 190 -2.51 -16.97 2.09
N LEU A 191 -1.94 -16.51 3.20
CA LEU A 191 -2.10 -15.14 3.67
C LEU A 191 -1.51 -14.12 2.68
N ALA A 192 -0.34 -14.42 2.10
CA ALA A 192 0.26 -13.61 1.05
C ALA A 192 -0.61 -13.57 -0.23
N GLN A 193 -1.18 -14.72 -0.64
CA GLN A 193 -2.15 -14.77 -1.74
C GLN A 193 -3.39 -13.93 -1.42
N ALA A 194 -3.94 -14.05 -0.21
CA ALA A 194 -5.12 -13.34 0.24
C ALA A 194 -4.92 -11.82 0.19
N PHE A 195 -3.79 -11.31 0.67
CA PHE A 195 -3.45 -9.89 0.60
C PHE A 195 -3.29 -9.37 -0.84
N ALA A 196 -2.64 -10.15 -1.72
CA ALA A 196 -2.46 -9.76 -3.11
C ALA A 196 -3.77 -9.80 -3.91
N ILE A 197 -4.56 -10.87 -3.75
CA ILE A 197 -5.86 -11.07 -4.41
C ILE A 197 -6.91 -10.10 -3.87
N GLY A 198 -6.88 -9.75 -2.57
CA GLY A 198 -7.80 -8.78 -1.97
C GLY A 198 -7.83 -7.43 -2.70
N LEU A 199 -6.67 -7.01 -3.23
CA LEU A 199 -6.53 -5.80 -4.05
C LEU A 199 -7.07 -5.96 -5.48
N ARG A 200 -7.64 -7.10 -5.85
CA ARG A 200 -8.23 -7.39 -7.17
C ARG A 200 -9.74 -7.52 -7.15
N PHE A 201 -10.33 -7.59 -5.97
CA PHE A 201 -11.77 -7.65 -5.80
C PHE A 201 -12.47 -6.37 -6.26
N VAL A 202 -13.69 -6.52 -6.77
CA VAL A 202 -14.46 -5.44 -7.40
C VAL A 202 -15.84 -5.35 -6.74
N PRO A 203 -16.61 -4.26 -6.98
CA PRO A 203 -17.93 -4.12 -6.39
C PRO A 203 -18.82 -5.36 -6.57
N GLY A 204 -19.39 -5.82 -5.46
CA GLY A 204 -20.14 -7.07 -5.33
C GLY A 204 -19.37 -8.22 -4.70
N ASP A 205 -18.06 -8.07 -4.43
CA ASP A 205 -17.26 -9.07 -3.72
C ASP A 205 -17.05 -8.72 -2.23
N GLU A 206 -17.79 -7.74 -1.68
CA GLU A 206 -17.57 -7.21 -0.33
C GLU A 206 -17.67 -8.28 0.76
N GLU A 207 -18.65 -9.19 0.67
CA GLU A 207 -18.82 -10.32 1.62
C GLU A 207 -17.60 -11.26 1.62
N VAL A 208 -17.02 -11.53 0.43
CA VAL A 208 -15.79 -12.33 0.30
C VAL A 208 -14.63 -11.64 1.00
N VAL A 209 -14.50 -10.33 0.81
CA VAL A 209 -13.43 -9.55 1.45
C VAL A 209 -13.60 -9.55 2.96
N ILE A 210 -14.81 -9.34 3.47
CA ILE A 210 -15.10 -9.39 4.91
C ILE A 210 -14.62 -10.71 5.52
N HIS A 211 -15.03 -11.84 4.96
CA HIS A 211 -14.60 -13.16 5.44
C HIS A 211 -13.09 -13.38 5.33
N LEU A 212 -12.46 -12.89 4.27
CA LEU A 212 -11.01 -12.90 4.11
C LEU A 212 -10.34 -12.13 5.24
N LEU A 213 -10.80 -10.91 5.55
CA LEU A 213 -10.22 -10.07 6.60
C LEU A 213 -10.39 -10.67 7.99
N GLU A 214 -11.56 -11.23 8.29
CA GLU A 214 -11.84 -11.92 9.55
C GLU A 214 -10.91 -13.13 9.71
N TYR A 215 -10.81 -13.98 8.68
CA TYR A 215 -9.98 -15.17 8.74
C TYR A 215 -8.48 -14.83 8.78
N ALA A 216 -8.01 -13.89 7.97
CA ALA A 216 -6.64 -13.38 8.02
C ALA A 216 -6.29 -12.82 9.41
N SER A 217 -7.22 -12.11 10.04
CA SER A 217 -7.03 -11.59 11.40
C SER A 217 -6.95 -12.71 12.44
N SER A 218 -7.70 -13.81 12.25
CA SER A 218 -7.67 -14.97 13.13
C SER A 218 -6.37 -15.79 13.05
N LEU A 219 -5.71 -15.79 11.88
CA LEU A 219 -4.41 -16.47 11.69
C LEU A 219 -3.28 -15.75 12.42
N VAL A 220 -3.38 -14.43 12.55
CA VAL A 220 -2.39 -13.59 13.24
C VAL A 220 -2.48 -13.82 14.75
N SER A 221 -1.68 -14.77 15.23
CA SER A 221 -1.65 -15.23 16.62
C SER A 221 -0.22 -15.23 17.19
N PRO A 222 -0.04 -15.36 18.52
CA PRO A 222 1.28 -15.50 19.12
C PRO A 222 2.10 -16.64 18.52
N ALA A 223 1.49 -17.81 18.35
CA ALA A 223 2.14 -18.99 17.74
C ALA A 223 2.56 -18.74 16.29
N PHE A 224 1.75 -18.00 15.53
CA PHE A 224 2.10 -17.56 14.17
C PHE A 224 3.34 -16.65 14.18
N MET A 225 3.47 -15.72 15.12
CA MET A 225 4.64 -14.85 15.18
C MET A 225 5.91 -15.57 15.63
N GLU A 226 5.79 -16.43 16.65
CA GLU A 226 6.92 -17.16 17.23
C GLU A 226 7.61 -18.08 16.23
N THR A 227 6.83 -18.81 15.43
CA THR A 227 7.33 -19.71 14.37
C THR A 227 8.13 -18.97 13.29
N ARG A 228 7.95 -17.65 13.16
CA ARG A 228 8.67 -16.79 12.20
C ARG A 228 9.80 -15.99 12.85
N GLY A 229 10.02 -16.15 14.15
CA GLY A 229 11.01 -15.38 14.90
C GLY A 229 10.66 -13.90 15.04
N TRP A 230 9.41 -13.50 14.80
CA TRP A 230 8.97 -12.12 14.94
C TRP A 230 8.63 -11.83 16.39
N GLN A 231 9.53 -11.09 17.05
CA GLN A 231 9.38 -10.74 18.47
C GLN A 231 8.35 -9.62 18.64
N ILE A 232 7.12 -9.99 18.99
CA ILE A 232 6.02 -9.07 19.29
C ILE A 232 5.84 -8.97 20.82
N PRO A 233 5.83 -7.76 21.41
CA PRO A 233 5.61 -7.57 22.85
C PRO A 233 4.34 -8.30 23.36
N PRO A 234 4.43 -9.08 24.46
CA PRO A 234 3.28 -9.84 25.00
C PRO A 234 2.03 -9.00 25.27
N MET A 235 2.21 -7.75 25.71
CA MET A 235 1.14 -6.79 25.99
C MET A 235 0.18 -6.54 24.80
N ILE A 236 0.59 -6.84 23.57
CA ILE A 236 -0.25 -6.69 22.37
C ILE A 236 -1.30 -7.80 22.29
N TRP A 237 -0.99 -8.98 22.84
CA TRP A 237 -1.87 -10.16 22.80
C TRP A 237 -2.84 -10.23 23.98
N GLU A 238 -2.50 -9.62 25.13
CA GLU A 238 -3.31 -9.63 26.37
C GLU A 238 -4.73 -9.10 26.17
N ARG A 239 -4.93 -8.22 25.16
CA ARG A 239 -6.20 -7.57 24.83
C ARG A 239 -6.69 -7.99 23.44
N ARG A 240 -6.54 -9.27 23.08
CA ARG A 240 -7.11 -9.87 21.86
C ARG A 240 -6.67 -9.22 20.53
N CYS A 241 -5.57 -8.46 20.57
CA CYS A 241 -4.82 -7.94 19.43
C CYS A 241 -5.69 -7.38 18.28
N LEU A 242 -5.90 -8.16 17.21
CA LEU A 242 -6.60 -7.69 16.02
C LEU A 242 -8.11 -7.57 16.19
N GLU A 243 -8.72 -8.21 17.20
CA GLU A 243 -10.15 -8.05 17.50
C GLU A 243 -10.55 -6.59 17.72
N SER A 244 -9.63 -5.74 18.18
CA SER A 244 -9.90 -4.31 18.39
C SER A 244 -10.13 -3.55 17.08
N ILE A 245 -9.65 -4.04 15.93
CA ILE A 245 -9.71 -3.35 14.65
C ILE A 245 -10.58 -4.02 13.59
N VAL A 246 -10.91 -5.31 13.74
CA VAL A 246 -11.76 -6.05 12.78
C VAL A 246 -13.08 -5.32 12.48
N PRO A 247 -13.83 -4.78 13.47
CA PRO A 247 -15.07 -4.06 13.17
C PRO A 247 -14.89 -2.85 12.25
N PHE A 248 -13.74 -2.18 12.29
CA PHE A 248 -13.45 -1.01 11.45
C PHE A 248 -13.10 -1.41 10.02
N LEU A 249 -12.41 -2.53 9.87
CA LEU A 249 -12.05 -3.11 8.57
C LEU A 249 -13.31 -3.61 7.84
N THR A 250 -14.22 -4.28 8.55
CA THR A 250 -15.46 -4.82 7.96
C THR A 250 -16.52 -3.73 7.75
N PHE A 251 -16.68 -2.78 8.70
CA PHE A 251 -17.65 -1.69 8.57
C PHE A 251 -17.44 -0.86 7.30
N SER A 252 -16.18 -0.60 6.93
CA SER A 252 -15.86 0.14 5.70
C SER A 252 -16.30 -0.56 4.42
N LEU A 253 -16.44 -1.89 4.46
CA LEU A 253 -16.98 -2.71 3.36
C LEU A 253 -18.51 -2.77 3.42
N GLU A 254 -19.08 -2.80 4.62
CA GLU A 254 -20.51 -2.95 4.85
C GLU A 254 -21.31 -1.65 4.76
N CYS A 255 -20.74 -0.49 5.06
CA CYS A 255 -21.48 0.77 5.15
C CYS A 255 -21.30 1.65 3.91
N THR A 256 -21.54 1.06 2.73
CA THR A 256 -21.61 1.77 1.45
C THR A 256 -23.05 2.08 1.06
N PRO A 257 -23.32 3.23 0.41
CA PRO A 257 -24.65 3.56 -0.08
C PRO A 257 -25.11 2.64 -1.21
N ILE A 258 -24.17 2.04 -1.94
CA ILE A 258 -24.42 1.12 -3.06
C ILE A 258 -23.76 -0.22 -2.75
N LYS A 259 -24.60 -1.26 -2.60
CA LYS A 259 -24.18 -2.66 -2.45
C LYS A 259 -24.57 -3.42 -3.70
N VAL A 260 -23.58 -3.75 -4.53
CA VAL A 260 -23.80 -4.53 -5.74
C VAL A 260 -23.98 -6.00 -5.36
N GLY A 261 -24.97 -6.68 -5.92
CA GLY A 261 -25.13 -8.12 -5.69
C GLY A 261 -23.95 -8.92 -6.28
N PRO A 262 -23.41 -9.93 -5.57
CA PRO A 262 -22.33 -10.79 -6.06
C PRO A 262 -22.75 -11.58 -7.30
N LEU A 263 -21.78 -12.09 -8.06
CA LEU A 263 -22.06 -13.06 -9.13
C LEU A 263 -22.55 -14.40 -8.57
N ARG A 264 -22.24 -14.67 -7.29
CA ARG A 264 -22.70 -15.82 -6.52
C ARG A 264 -23.52 -15.34 -5.33
N PRO A 265 -24.84 -15.25 -5.49
CA PRO A 265 -25.70 -14.77 -4.41
C PRO A 265 -25.79 -15.79 -3.27
N THR A 266 -25.47 -15.33 -2.06
CA THR A 266 -25.84 -15.97 -0.79
C THR A 266 -27.16 -15.36 -0.27
N PRO A 267 -27.91 -16.03 0.62
CA PRO A 267 -29.08 -15.43 1.27
C PRO A 267 -28.77 -14.08 1.93
N THR A 268 -27.61 -13.96 2.57
CA THR A 268 -27.11 -12.71 3.18
C THR A 268 -26.90 -11.63 2.12
N SER A 269 -26.21 -11.96 1.02
CA SER A 269 -25.98 -11.00 -0.07
C SER A 269 -27.28 -10.53 -0.73
N ILE A 270 -28.29 -11.41 -0.85
CA ILE A 270 -29.60 -11.06 -1.43
C ILE A 270 -30.32 -10.06 -0.52
N LEU A 271 -30.23 -10.25 0.80
CA LEU A 271 -30.82 -9.34 1.78
C LEU A 271 -30.10 -7.98 1.80
N ALA A 272 -28.77 -7.99 1.62
CA ALA A 272 -27.93 -6.80 1.73
C ALA A 272 -27.81 -6.00 0.42
N ALA A 273 -27.94 -6.64 -0.74
CA ALA A 273 -27.73 -5.99 -2.04
C ALA A 273 -28.78 -4.90 -2.30
N THR A 274 -28.32 -3.70 -2.67
CA THR A 274 -29.20 -2.60 -3.06
C THR A 274 -29.36 -2.49 -4.58
N THR A 275 -28.48 -3.13 -5.36
CA THR A 275 -28.52 -3.09 -6.82
C THR A 275 -27.84 -4.32 -7.45
N LEU A 276 -28.25 -4.67 -8.67
CA LEU A 276 -27.51 -5.60 -9.54
C LEU A 276 -26.70 -4.87 -10.62
N ARG A 277 -26.84 -3.54 -10.71
CA ARG A 277 -26.13 -2.70 -11.67
C ARG A 277 -24.83 -2.22 -11.07
N LEU A 278 -23.76 -2.33 -11.84
CA LEU A 278 -22.48 -1.74 -11.48
C LEU A 278 -22.59 -0.20 -11.54
N PRO A 279 -22.02 0.51 -10.56
CA PRO A 279 -22.04 1.96 -10.57
C PRO A 279 -21.22 2.48 -11.75
N ALA A 280 -21.61 3.66 -12.26
CA ALA A 280 -20.77 4.37 -13.21
C ALA A 280 -19.44 4.73 -12.54
N PRO A 281 -18.33 4.81 -13.28
CA PRO A 281 -17.07 5.30 -12.74
C PRO A 281 -17.31 6.67 -12.09
N PRO A 282 -16.78 6.91 -10.88
CA PRO A 282 -17.00 8.19 -10.20
C PRO A 282 -16.41 9.31 -11.05
N ALA A 283 -17.26 10.30 -11.38
CA ALA A 283 -16.81 11.58 -11.91
C ALA A 283 -15.74 12.15 -10.96
N GLU A 284 -14.73 12.84 -11.50
CA GLU A 284 -13.58 13.37 -10.74
C GLU A 284 -13.97 14.26 -9.54
N THR A 285 -15.22 14.70 -9.48
CA THR A 285 -15.80 15.57 -8.46
C THR A 285 -16.32 14.86 -7.21
N LEU A 286 -16.46 13.53 -7.19
CA LEU A 286 -16.93 12.81 -6.00
C LEU A 286 -15.78 12.52 -5.03
N THR A 287 -15.87 13.08 -3.83
CA THR A 287 -14.89 12.98 -2.73
C THR A 287 -14.82 11.60 -2.07
N LYS A 288 -15.86 10.76 -2.23
CA LYS A 288 -15.90 9.37 -1.75
C LYS A 288 -16.40 8.47 -2.87
N SER A 289 -15.71 7.35 -3.09
CA SER A 289 -16.21 6.29 -3.94
C SER A 289 -17.57 5.80 -3.43
N ALA A 290 -18.54 5.61 -4.32
CA ALA A 290 -19.85 5.06 -3.95
C ALA A 290 -19.77 3.57 -3.53
N THR A 291 -18.62 2.93 -3.79
CA THR A 291 -18.30 1.54 -3.44
C THR A 291 -17.02 1.46 -2.63
N SER A 292 -16.90 0.41 -1.83
CA SER A 292 -15.75 0.12 -0.96
C SER A 292 -14.65 -0.70 -1.63
N LEU A 293 -14.93 -1.23 -2.83
CA LEU A 293 -13.99 -1.99 -3.65
C LEU A 293 -13.69 -1.29 -4.99
N PRO A 294 -12.49 -1.48 -5.56
CA PRO A 294 -11.38 -2.31 -5.05
C PRO A 294 -10.70 -1.70 -3.83
N LEU A 295 -10.07 -2.54 -3.00
CA LEU A 295 -9.26 -2.08 -1.87
C LEU A 295 -8.04 -1.26 -2.35
N ASP A 296 -7.74 -0.22 -1.60
CA ASP A 296 -6.47 0.51 -1.67
C ASP A 296 -5.36 -0.25 -0.94
N ARG A 297 -4.09 0.05 -1.27
CA ARG A 297 -2.95 -0.67 -0.68
C ARG A 297 -2.78 -0.44 0.82
N ASP A 298 -3.31 0.67 1.32
CA ASP A 298 -3.27 1.10 2.71
C ASP A 298 -4.54 0.74 3.50
N TRP A 299 -5.36 -0.20 3.00
CA TRP A 299 -6.58 -0.67 3.67
C TRP A 299 -6.37 -1.08 5.15
N MET A 300 -5.15 -1.46 5.53
CA MET A 300 -4.78 -1.73 6.93
C MET A 300 -5.00 -0.55 7.87
N PHE A 301 -4.91 0.66 7.34
CA PHE A 301 -4.93 1.89 8.11
C PHE A 301 -6.33 2.51 8.21
N THR A 302 -7.35 1.88 7.62
CA THR A 302 -8.75 2.28 7.79
C THR A 302 -9.17 2.46 9.27
N PRO A 303 -8.73 1.64 10.25
CA PRO A 303 -9.01 1.89 11.65
C PRO A 303 -8.43 3.22 12.15
N LEU A 304 -7.24 3.64 11.68
CA LEU A 304 -6.67 4.96 12.01
C LEU A 304 -7.48 6.09 11.40
N ASP A 305 -8.00 5.91 10.18
CA ASP A 305 -8.84 6.92 9.53
C ASP A 305 -10.12 7.19 10.31
N HIS A 306 -10.69 6.13 10.91
CA HIS A 306 -11.83 6.25 11.82
C HIS A 306 -11.45 6.88 13.16
N LEU A 307 -10.29 6.53 13.72
CA LEU A 307 -9.79 7.14 14.97
C LEU A 307 -9.58 8.65 14.85
N LEU A 308 -8.91 9.10 13.78
CA LEU A 308 -8.71 10.52 13.48
C LEU A 308 -10.02 11.30 13.30
N ARG A 309 -11.13 10.60 13.09
CA ARG A 309 -12.48 11.16 12.90
C ARG A 309 -13.47 10.54 13.88
N SER A 310 -13.01 10.15 15.07
CA SER A 310 -13.80 9.37 16.03
C SER A 310 -15.16 10.01 16.34
N GLY A 311 -15.22 11.33 16.50
CA GLY A 311 -16.48 12.06 16.76
C GLY A 311 -17.51 12.03 15.61
N GLN A 312 -17.09 11.74 14.38
CA GLN A 312 -17.96 11.65 13.19
C GLN A 312 -18.11 10.20 12.67
N SER A 313 -17.45 9.25 13.33
CA SER A 313 -17.31 7.90 12.84
C SER A 313 -18.48 7.04 13.31
N GLU A 314 -19.30 6.58 12.35
CA GLU A 314 -20.49 5.79 12.62
C GLU A 314 -20.17 4.42 13.23
N VAL A 315 -19.04 3.81 12.88
CA VAL A 315 -18.62 2.53 13.47
C VAL A 315 -18.47 2.65 14.99
N PHE A 316 -17.88 3.73 15.51
CA PHE A 316 -17.77 3.92 16.96
C PHE A 316 -19.14 3.99 17.66
N LYS A 317 -20.18 4.42 16.96
CA LYS A 317 -21.56 4.47 17.49
C LYS A 317 -22.25 3.11 17.44
N SER A 318 -21.80 2.20 16.58
CA SER A 318 -22.40 0.88 16.38
C SER A 318 -21.66 -0.25 17.12
N LEU A 319 -20.55 0.03 17.79
CA LEU A 319 -19.79 -0.98 18.53
C LEU A 319 -20.60 -1.53 19.73
N PRO A 320 -20.45 -2.83 20.06
CA PRO A 320 -21.12 -3.41 21.21
C PRO A 320 -20.58 -2.82 22.52
N SER A 321 -21.39 -2.84 23.58
CA SER A 321 -20.97 -2.34 24.90
C SER A 321 -19.79 -3.10 25.53
N SER A 322 -19.49 -4.30 25.03
CA SER A 322 -18.33 -5.09 25.43
C SER A 322 -17.03 -4.65 24.75
N TRP A 323 -17.08 -3.76 23.77
CA TRP A 323 -15.90 -3.22 23.11
C TRP A 323 -15.35 -2.05 23.94
N ASP A 324 -14.23 -2.27 24.61
CA ASP A 324 -13.61 -1.33 25.58
C ASP A 324 -12.15 -0.98 25.26
N PHE A 325 -11.74 -1.14 23.99
CA PHE A 325 -10.36 -0.94 23.57
C PHE A 325 -9.96 0.54 23.55
N SER A 326 -8.75 0.82 24.00
CA SER A 326 -8.11 2.13 23.96
C SER A 326 -7.55 2.46 22.58
N GLU A 327 -7.34 3.75 22.35
CA GLU A 327 -6.69 4.25 21.13
C GLU A 327 -5.31 3.60 20.90
N LYS A 328 -4.50 3.47 21.97
CA LYS A 328 -3.19 2.80 21.91
C LYS A 328 -3.29 1.35 21.44
N GLU A 329 -4.28 0.60 21.91
CA GLU A 329 -4.48 -0.80 21.51
C GLU A 329 -4.86 -0.89 20.01
N MET A 330 -5.75 -0.02 19.54
CA MET A 330 -6.10 0.05 18.13
C MET A 330 -4.92 0.41 17.24
N VAL A 331 -4.08 1.37 17.63
CA VAL A 331 -2.88 1.76 16.85
C VAL A 331 -1.86 0.62 16.81
N ARG A 332 -1.60 -0.05 17.94
CA ARG A 332 -0.71 -1.23 17.98
C ARG A 332 -1.20 -2.35 17.06
N ALA A 333 -2.49 -2.68 17.11
CA ALA A 333 -3.09 -3.71 16.26
C ALA A 333 -3.01 -3.34 14.77
N THR A 334 -3.29 -2.07 14.43
CA THR A 334 -3.22 -1.57 13.06
C THR A 334 -1.80 -1.67 12.50
N LEU A 335 -0.80 -1.21 13.25
CA LEU A 335 0.60 -1.25 12.84
C LEU A 335 1.15 -2.69 12.78
N LEU A 336 0.72 -3.58 13.69
CA LEU A 336 1.05 -4.99 13.62
C LEU A 336 0.51 -5.62 12.33
N LEU A 337 -0.76 -5.38 12.00
CA LEU A 337 -1.35 -5.92 10.78
C LEU A 337 -0.64 -5.39 9.53
N ALA A 338 -0.29 -4.11 9.49
CA ALA A 338 0.52 -3.52 8.42
C ALA A 338 1.91 -4.17 8.30
N LYS A 339 2.57 -4.47 9.43
CA LYS A 339 3.83 -5.21 9.45
C LYS A 339 3.64 -6.61 8.87
N VAL A 340 2.68 -7.39 9.36
CA VAL A 340 2.39 -8.75 8.88
C VAL A 340 2.11 -8.75 7.39
N HIS A 341 1.24 -7.83 6.93
CA HIS A 341 0.91 -7.66 5.52
C HIS A 341 2.16 -7.47 4.66
N ARG A 342 3.03 -6.54 5.05
CA ARG A 342 4.27 -6.28 4.31
C ARG A 342 5.22 -7.47 4.32
N GLU A 343 5.52 -8.03 5.48
CA GLU A 343 6.49 -9.12 5.60
C GLU A 343 6.03 -10.36 4.82
N MET A 344 4.74 -10.71 4.87
CA MET A 344 4.17 -11.81 4.10
C MET A 344 4.32 -11.59 2.59
N LEU A 345 4.00 -10.39 2.11
CA LEU A 345 4.15 -10.06 0.70
C LEU A 345 5.62 -10.08 0.26
N LEU A 346 6.54 -9.55 1.08
CA LEU A 346 7.97 -9.55 0.76
C LEU A 346 8.56 -10.96 0.73
N PHE A 347 8.24 -11.78 1.72
CA PHE A 347 8.72 -13.16 1.82
C PHE A 347 8.31 -14.00 0.59
N HIS A 348 7.13 -13.71 0.02
CA HIS A 348 6.61 -14.39 -1.17
C HIS A 348 6.88 -13.68 -2.51
N GLY A 349 7.72 -12.63 -2.54
CA GLY A 349 8.07 -11.93 -3.78
C GLY A 349 6.94 -11.11 -4.41
N LEU A 350 5.97 -10.68 -3.59
CA LEU A 350 4.78 -9.92 -3.95
C LEU A 350 4.89 -8.44 -3.52
N GLN A 351 6.10 -7.87 -3.53
CA GLN A 351 6.36 -6.49 -3.08
C GLN A 351 5.55 -5.41 -3.82
N ILE A 352 5.06 -5.70 -5.03
CA ILE A 352 4.26 -4.74 -5.81
C ILE A 352 2.88 -4.44 -5.19
N PHE A 353 2.45 -5.25 -4.22
CA PHE A 353 1.21 -5.09 -3.47
C PHE A 353 1.43 -4.47 -2.09
N ALA A 354 2.68 -4.43 -1.63
CA ALA A 354 3.03 -3.78 -0.37
C ALA A 354 2.92 -2.26 -0.50
N LEU A 355 2.84 -1.59 0.66
CA LEU A 355 2.85 -0.14 0.76
C LEU A 355 4.10 0.43 0.11
N ASN A 356 3.92 1.50 -0.67
CA ASN A 356 5.03 2.29 -1.15
C ASN A 356 5.54 3.27 -0.06
N ARG A 357 6.58 4.03 -0.38
CA ARG A 357 7.21 4.98 0.55
C ARG A 357 6.23 6.05 1.01
N GLU A 358 5.52 6.67 0.07
CA GLU A 358 4.60 7.77 0.32
C GLU A 358 3.37 7.33 1.11
N GLU A 359 2.81 6.15 0.79
CA GLU A 359 1.76 5.48 1.56
C GLU A 359 2.21 5.19 2.99
N THR A 360 3.43 4.63 3.16
CA THR A 360 3.97 4.31 4.50
C THR A 360 4.21 5.58 5.33
N VAL A 361 4.80 6.62 4.73
CA VAL A 361 5.07 7.90 5.40
C VAL A 361 3.76 8.56 5.82
N PHE A 362 2.79 8.65 4.91
CA PHE A 362 1.50 9.26 5.23
C PHE A 362 0.75 8.50 6.33
N SER A 363 0.75 7.16 6.29
CA SER A 363 0.16 6.35 7.36
C SER A 363 0.86 6.51 8.71
N CYS A 364 2.18 6.71 8.72
CA CYS A 364 2.89 7.05 9.97
C CYS A 364 2.57 8.48 10.44
N MET A 365 2.39 9.45 9.53
CA MET A 365 1.94 10.81 9.90
C MET A 365 0.57 10.78 10.59
N LYS A 366 -0.35 9.93 10.13
CA LYS A 366 -1.67 9.73 10.75
C LYS A 366 -1.59 9.37 12.24
N VAL A 367 -0.60 8.57 12.65
CA VAL A 367 -0.42 8.18 14.06
C VAL A 367 -0.11 9.39 14.94
N PHE A 368 0.79 10.28 14.52
CA PHE A 368 1.08 11.50 15.28
C PHE A 368 -0.12 12.46 15.27
N MET A 369 -0.84 12.54 14.16
CA MET A 369 -2.01 13.42 14.04
C MET A 369 -3.20 13.02 14.91
N LEU A 370 -3.16 11.88 15.60
CA LEU A 370 -4.16 11.53 16.62
C LEU A 370 -4.18 12.55 17.78
N GLU A 371 -3.03 13.14 18.08
CA GLU A 371 -2.87 14.15 19.13
C GLU A 371 -3.30 15.55 18.68
N HIS A 372 -3.59 15.73 17.40
CA HIS A 372 -3.95 17.03 16.85
C HIS A 372 -5.32 17.48 17.35
N GLY A 373 -5.36 18.62 18.04
CA GLY A 373 -6.60 19.20 18.56
C GLY A 373 -7.08 18.58 19.87
N GLN A 374 -6.29 17.71 20.52
CA GLN A 374 -6.60 17.22 21.86
C GLN A 374 -6.28 18.29 22.92
N GLN A 375 -7.19 18.47 23.90
CA GLN A 375 -6.93 19.34 25.05
C GLN A 375 -6.05 18.58 26.04
N GLN A 376 -4.91 19.15 26.42
CA GLN A 376 -3.88 18.54 27.29
C GLN A 376 -4.35 18.13 28.71
N GLU A 377 -5.63 18.31 29.06
CA GLU A 377 -6.15 18.09 30.42
C GLU A 377 -6.44 16.62 30.76
N THR A 378 -6.55 15.73 29.77
CA THR A 378 -6.68 14.28 30.03
C THR A 378 -5.34 13.59 29.83
N SER A 379 -4.71 13.19 30.93
CA SER A 379 -3.41 12.52 31.01
C SER A 379 -3.38 11.09 30.43
N ALA A 380 -3.96 10.88 29.24
CA ALA A 380 -3.67 9.70 28.46
C ALA A 380 -2.27 9.89 27.87
N GLU A 381 -1.37 8.94 28.16
CA GLU A 381 -0.04 8.87 27.56
C GLU A 381 -0.16 8.90 26.03
N GLU A 382 0.41 9.92 25.40
CA GLU A 382 0.42 10.16 23.94
C GLU A 382 0.77 8.87 23.18
N VAL A 383 -0.03 8.52 22.18
CA VAL A 383 0.04 7.22 21.50
C VAL A 383 1.39 7.01 20.83
N PHE A 384 1.94 8.05 20.23
CA PHE A 384 3.22 7.97 19.52
C PHE A 384 4.42 7.75 20.44
N ARG A 385 4.28 7.96 21.77
CA ARG A 385 5.33 7.65 22.76
C ARG A 385 5.34 6.19 23.17
N ASP A 386 4.31 5.43 22.81
CA ASP A 386 4.29 4.01 23.08
C ASP A 386 5.44 3.30 22.35
N SER A 387 6.23 2.53 23.10
CA SER A 387 7.43 1.87 22.57
C SER A 387 7.13 0.86 21.46
N ALA A 388 5.99 0.15 21.53
CA ALA A 388 5.60 -0.80 20.49
C ALA A 388 5.15 -0.08 19.22
N VAL A 389 4.36 1.00 19.35
CA VAL A 389 3.97 1.88 18.24
C VAL A 389 5.21 2.46 17.55
N GLY A 390 6.15 3.03 18.30
CA GLY A 390 7.40 3.57 17.76
C GLY A 390 8.20 2.52 16.99
N ARG A 391 8.39 1.33 17.58
CA ARG A 391 9.11 0.22 16.95
C ARG A 391 8.45 -0.26 15.66
N PHE A 392 7.12 -0.39 15.62
CA PHE A 392 6.44 -0.80 14.39
C PHE A 392 6.53 0.24 13.29
N MET A 393 6.42 1.53 13.60
CA MET A 393 6.63 2.58 12.62
C MET A 393 8.08 2.59 12.09
N GLU A 394 9.07 2.38 12.97
CA GLU A 394 10.48 2.23 12.53
C GLU A 394 10.67 1.02 11.61
N ASP A 395 10.11 -0.13 11.98
CA ASP A 395 10.13 -1.34 11.14
C ASP A 395 9.48 -1.07 9.78
N LEU A 396 8.35 -0.35 9.76
CA LEU A 396 7.61 0.02 8.54
C LEU A 396 8.42 0.93 7.61
N LEU A 397 9.13 1.91 8.17
CA LEU A 397 9.92 2.88 7.40
C LEU A 397 11.31 2.37 6.99
N ALA A 398 11.87 1.39 7.70
CA ALA A 398 13.23 0.90 7.50
C ALA A 398 13.61 0.57 6.03
N PRO A 399 12.74 -0.09 5.22
CA PRO A 399 13.07 -0.42 3.82
C PRO A 399 13.27 0.80 2.92
N PHE A 400 12.77 1.97 3.32
CA PHE A 400 12.83 3.21 2.55
C PHE A 400 13.97 4.13 2.98
N THR A 401 14.93 3.62 3.75
CA THR A 401 16.11 4.37 4.17
C THR A 401 17.30 4.11 3.24
N PRO A 402 18.23 5.06 3.05
CA PRO A 402 19.41 4.88 2.23
C PRO A 402 20.24 3.64 2.57
N ALA A 403 20.26 3.23 3.85
CA ALA A 403 20.93 2.02 4.29
C ALA A 403 20.33 0.76 3.63
N ALA A 404 19.01 0.69 3.52
CA ALA A 404 18.30 -0.43 2.91
C ALA A 404 18.32 -0.36 1.37
N VAL A 405 18.14 0.83 0.78
CA VAL A 405 18.05 0.99 -0.69
C VAL A 405 19.35 0.64 -1.42
N ARG A 406 20.51 0.76 -0.77
CA ARG A 406 21.80 0.35 -1.37
C ARG A 406 21.88 -1.13 -1.75
N MET A 407 20.97 -1.97 -1.24
CA MET A 407 20.91 -3.41 -1.53
C MET A 407 19.91 -3.77 -2.65
N LEU A 408 19.13 -2.81 -3.15
CA LEU A 408 18.10 -3.01 -4.18
C LEU A 408 18.31 -2.07 -5.38
N PRO A 409 17.89 -2.43 -6.61
CA PRO A 409 17.93 -1.53 -7.75
C PRO A 409 17.15 -0.24 -7.42
N SER A 410 17.72 0.92 -7.74
CA SER A 410 17.09 2.22 -7.48
C SER A 410 15.64 2.24 -7.99
N PRO A 411 14.65 2.51 -7.12
CA PRO A 411 13.29 2.73 -7.60
C PRO A 411 13.29 3.97 -8.50
N SER A 412 12.65 3.85 -9.67
CA SER A 412 12.36 5.01 -10.52
C SER A 412 11.62 6.07 -9.69
N PRO A 413 11.89 7.38 -9.88
CA PRO A 413 11.20 8.46 -9.17
C PRO A 413 9.69 8.59 -9.47
N GLU A 414 9.10 7.63 -10.18
CA GLU A 414 7.72 7.57 -10.69
C GLU A 414 6.70 7.01 -9.66
N GLY A 415 6.99 7.15 -8.36
CA GLY A 415 6.01 6.85 -7.31
C GLY A 415 4.96 7.97 -7.20
N PRO A 416 3.77 7.68 -6.63
CA PRO A 416 2.79 8.72 -6.35
C PRO A 416 3.35 9.76 -5.39
N SER A 417 2.86 10.99 -5.48
CA SER A 417 3.14 12.06 -4.53
C SER A 417 2.35 11.89 -3.23
N LEU A 418 2.76 12.60 -2.16
CA LEU A 418 1.99 12.60 -0.91
C LEU A 418 0.61 13.27 -1.12
N GLU A 419 0.53 14.24 -2.03
CA GLU A 419 -0.71 14.86 -2.47
C GLU A 419 -1.67 13.85 -3.10
N GLU A 420 -1.16 12.89 -3.88
CA GLU A 420 -1.98 11.84 -4.48
C GLU A 420 -2.42 10.80 -3.46
N VAL A 421 -1.50 10.33 -2.60
CA VAL A 421 -1.79 9.36 -1.54
C VAL A 421 -2.80 9.92 -0.54
N ALA A 422 -2.64 11.17 -0.11
CA ALA A 422 -3.49 11.77 0.91
C ALA A 422 -4.92 12.06 0.45
N LYS A 423 -5.19 12.13 -0.87
CA LYS A 423 -6.54 12.40 -1.41
C LYS A 423 -7.58 11.40 -0.94
N ALA A 424 -7.22 10.11 -0.80
CA ALA A 424 -8.15 9.07 -0.36
C ALA A 424 -8.69 9.38 1.05
N PHE A 425 -7.82 9.87 1.95
CA PHE A 425 -8.21 10.24 3.30
C PHE A 425 -8.80 11.65 3.37
N LEU A 426 -8.09 12.66 2.87
CA LEU A 426 -8.44 14.08 3.00
C LEU A 426 -9.61 14.53 2.11
N GLY A 427 -9.91 13.76 1.06
CA GLY A 427 -10.86 14.12 0.00
C GLY A 427 -10.28 15.14 -0.99
N SER A 428 -11.00 15.40 -2.09
CA SER A 428 -10.56 16.31 -3.15
C SER A 428 -10.58 17.79 -2.75
N GLY A 429 -11.25 18.15 -1.65
CA GLY A 429 -11.40 19.54 -1.19
C GLY A 429 -10.28 20.07 -0.28
N THR A 430 -9.42 19.19 0.24
CA THR A 430 -8.36 19.58 1.18
C THR A 430 -6.99 19.19 0.63
N PRO A 431 -6.15 20.17 0.25
CA PRO A 431 -4.77 19.89 -0.17
C PRO A 431 -3.95 19.29 0.96
N PHE A 432 -3.05 18.36 0.63
CA PHE A 432 -2.10 17.80 1.60
C PHE A 432 -1.24 18.88 2.28
N TYR A 433 -0.97 20.00 1.61
CA TYR A 433 -0.22 21.12 2.18
C TYR A 433 -0.82 21.65 3.49
N GLN A 434 -2.16 21.73 3.60
CA GLN A 434 -2.80 22.16 4.85
C GLN A 434 -2.53 21.16 5.97
N TYR A 435 -2.68 19.86 5.68
CA TYR A 435 -2.37 18.79 6.62
C TYR A 435 -0.89 18.85 7.06
N TYR A 436 0.03 19.18 6.14
CA TYR A 436 1.44 19.32 6.46
C TYR A 436 1.73 20.52 7.37
N ILE A 437 1.09 21.66 7.17
CA ILE A 437 1.21 22.81 8.09
C ILE A 437 0.81 22.40 9.50
N ASP A 438 -0.35 21.74 9.64
CA ASP A 438 -0.86 21.28 10.93
C ASP A 438 0.10 20.24 11.55
N PHE A 439 0.69 19.37 10.74
CA PHE A 439 1.67 18.37 11.16
C PHE A 439 2.98 18.99 11.67
N VAL A 440 3.51 20.04 11.00
CA VAL A 440 4.70 20.78 11.46
C VAL A 440 4.39 21.55 12.76
N GLY A 441 3.20 22.16 12.86
CA GLY A 441 2.75 22.84 14.07
C GLY A 441 2.59 21.89 15.26
N LEU A 442 2.07 20.69 15.01
CA LEU A 442 1.99 19.63 16.02
C LEU A 442 3.38 19.21 16.49
N TYR A 443 4.35 19.08 15.56
CA TYR A 443 5.72 18.80 15.94
C TYR A 443 6.30 19.88 16.86
N ASP A 444 6.11 21.17 16.52
CA ASP A 444 6.63 22.29 17.30
C ASP A 444 6.05 22.35 18.72
N SER A 445 4.79 21.95 18.87
CA SER A 445 4.03 22.06 20.13
C SER A 445 4.25 20.89 21.10
N ILE A 446 4.28 19.64 20.63
CA ILE A 446 4.24 18.45 21.53
C ILE A 446 5.35 17.42 21.29
N SER A 447 6.15 17.53 20.22
CA SER A 447 7.07 16.42 19.88
C SER A 447 8.23 16.26 20.87
N PHE A 448 8.67 17.34 21.53
CA PHE A 448 9.94 17.39 22.27
C PHE A 448 11.13 16.83 21.47
N SER A 449 11.23 17.17 20.19
CA SER A 449 12.27 16.67 19.27
C SER A 449 12.23 15.16 19.01
N HIS A 450 11.03 14.57 18.94
CA HIS A 450 10.85 13.14 18.72
C HIS A 450 11.52 12.67 17.41
N PRO A 451 12.51 11.75 17.44
CA PRO A 451 13.32 11.40 16.27
C PRO A 451 12.52 10.87 15.08
N LEU A 452 11.52 10.03 15.34
CA LEU A 452 10.68 9.45 14.29
C LEU A 452 9.76 10.50 13.66
N PHE A 453 9.23 11.43 14.45
CA PHE A 453 8.38 12.52 13.95
C PHE A 453 9.22 13.44 13.05
N ALA A 454 10.43 13.78 13.51
CA ALA A 454 11.37 14.60 12.73
C ALA A 454 11.72 13.98 11.37
N ARG A 455 11.81 12.65 11.25
CA ARG A 455 12.03 11.95 9.96
C ARG A 455 10.87 12.16 8.99
N LEU A 456 9.63 12.13 9.47
CA LEU A 456 8.44 12.26 8.63
C LEU A 456 8.26 13.68 8.08
N LEU A 457 8.79 14.70 8.76
CA LEU A 457 8.83 16.08 8.24
C LEU A 457 9.68 16.24 6.98
N LEU A 458 10.62 15.32 6.74
CA LEU A 458 11.64 15.53 5.72
C LEU A 458 11.14 15.20 4.30
N LEU A 459 10.28 14.20 4.10
CA LEU A 459 9.90 13.78 2.74
C LEU A 459 9.33 14.93 1.89
N PRO A 460 8.42 15.79 2.39
CA PRO A 460 7.90 16.95 1.64
C PRO A 460 8.96 18.01 1.28
N LEU A 461 10.17 17.95 1.83
CA LEU A 461 11.27 18.86 1.50
C LEU A 461 12.06 18.43 0.26
N ALA A 462 11.78 17.25 -0.30
CA ALA A 462 12.41 16.84 -1.55
C ALA A 462 12.03 17.81 -2.68
N MET A 463 12.97 18.05 -3.58
CA MET A 463 12.87 19.03 -4.68
C MET A 463 11.76 18.74 -5.70
N ARG A 464 11.19 17.53 -5.67
CA ARG A 464 10.02 17.17 -6.47
C ARG A 464 8.71 17.77 -5.94
N TYR A 465 8.67 18.16 -4.66
CA TYR A 465 7.50 18.78 -4.05
C TYR A 465 7.52 20.30 -4.26
N PRO A 466 6.34 20.94 -4.27
CA PRO A 466 6.22 22.39 -4.32
C PRO A 466 7.09 23.12 -3.30
N THR A 467 7.56 24.30 -3.68
CA THR A 467 8.41 25.18 -2.87
C THR A 467 7.80 25.52 -1.50
N ASP A 468 6.47 25.55 -1.41
CA ASP A 468 5.72 25.93 -0.20
C ASP A 468 6.03 25.02 1.01
N TYR A 469 6.25 23.70 0.81
CA TYR A 469 6.63 22.78 1.90
C TYR A 469 7.96 23.16 2.54
N ARG A 470 8.91 23.63 1.72
CA ARG A 470 10.23 24.07 2.18
C ARG A 470 10.15 25.45 2.82
N LYS A 471 9.31 26.37 2.31
CA LYS A 471 9.02 27.65 2.98
C LYS A 471 8.44 27.43 4.37
N CYS A 472 7.42 26.57 4.47
CA CYS A 472 6.79 26.21 5.72
C CYS A 472 7.83 25.80 6.77
N LEU A 473 8.71 24.84 6.48
CA LEU A 473 9.68 24.39 7.49
C LEU A 473 10.85 25.36 7.71
N TRP A 474 11.49 25.87 6.65
CA TRP A 474 12.73 26.63 6.76
C TRP A 474 12.51 28.10 7.12
N ALA A 475 11.40 28.70 6.68
CA ALA A 475 11.08 30.09 6.93
C ALA A 475 10.09 30.25 8.09
N ASP A 476 8.90 29.63 7.99
CA ASP A 476 7.79 29.87 8.93
C ASP A 476 8.01 29.17 10.28
N PHE A 477 8.47 27.91 10.24
CA PHE A 477 8.80 27.10 11.41
C PHE A 477 10.31 27.01 11.66
N TYR A 478 11.04 28.10 11.42
CA TYR A 478 12.50 28.15 11.54
C TYR A 478 13.05 27.58 12.87
N GLN A 479 12.35 27.82 13.99
CA GLN A 479 12.71 27.31 15.31
C GLN A 479 12.74 25.78 15.36
N VAL A 480 11.93 25.10 14.56
CA VAL A 480 11.86 23.63 14.49
C VAL A 480 13.15 23.05 13.89
N VAL A 481 13.77 23.74 12.93
CA VAL A 481 14.96 23.24 12.20
C VAL A 481 16.08 22.78 13.16
N ARG A 482 16.30 23.51 14.28
CA ARG A 482 17.36 23.17 15.27
C ARG A 482 17.11 21.88 16.03
N THR A 483 15.87 21.42 16.07
CA THR A 483 15.45 20.23 16.80
C THR A 483 15.56 18.97 15.93
N ILE A 484 15.66 19.12 14.61
CA ILE A 484 15.74 18.01 13.65
C ILE A 484 17.15 17.44 13.65
N LYS A 485 17.30 16.32 14.38
CA LYS A 485 18.57 15.59 14.56
C LYS A 485 18.69 14.34 13.69
N THR A 486 17.89 14.23 12.63
CA THR A 486 17.85 13.03 11.77
C THR A 486 19.19 12.79 11.07
N PRO A 487 19.86 11.65 11.30
CA PRO A 487 21.07 11.28 10.56
C PRO A 487 20.71 10.89 9.13
N ILE A 488 21.68 11.00 8.20
CA ILE A 488 21.46 10.78 6.75
C ILE A 488 20.93 9.35 6.50
N GLU A 489 21.42 8.40 7.26
CA GLU A 489 21.10 6.97 7.16
C GLU A 489 19.65 6.66 7.55
N ALA A 490 19.02 7.55 8.33
CA ALA A 490 17.65 7.40 8.80
C ALA A 490 16.63 8.28 8.06
N VAL A 491 17.07 9.03 7.04
CA VAL A 491 16.18 9.78 6.17
C VAL A 491 15.34 8.79 5.37
N VAL A 492 14.04 9.03 5.27
CA VAL A 492 13.13 8.19 4.48
C VAL A 492 13.18 8.64 3.02
N SER A 493 14.09 8.06 2.25
CA SER A 493 14.39 8.46 0.88
C SER A 493 14.91 7.29 0.04
N GLY A 494 14.38 7.16 -1.19
CA GLY A 494 14.94 6.26 -2.19
C GLY A 494 16.28 6.73 -2.74
N ASP A 495 16.55 8.04 -2.69
CA ASP A 495 17.78 8.66 -3.16
C ASP A 495 17.93 10.06 -2.59
N ILE A 496 18.97 10.29 -1.78
CA ILE A 496 19.26 11.61 -1.17
C ILE A 496 19.39 12.73 -2.21
N ARG A 497 19.70 12.42 -3.47
CA ARG A 497 19.75 13.41 -4.56
C ARG A 497 18.41 14.12 -4.77
N GLU A 498 17.28 13.52 -4.36
CA GLU A 498 15.96 14.16 -4.45
C GLU A 498 15.85 15.42 -3.60
N TYR A 499 16.71 15.63 -2.61
CA TYR A 499 16.78 16.84 -1.78
C TYR A 499 17.73 17.91 -2.31
N LEU A 500 18.61 17.51 -3.23
CA LEU A 500 19.68 18.35 -3.75
C LEU A 500 19.30 18.92 -5.11
N TRP A 501 18.60 18.16 -5.96
CA TRP A 501 18.38 18.55 -7.35
C TRP A 501 16.89 18.58 -7.75
N PRO A 502 16.45 19.60 -8.54
CA PRO A 502 17.21 20.79 -8.97
C PRO A 502 17.69 21.67 -7.80
N ALA A 503 18.65 22.58 -8.04
CA ALA A 503 19.06 23.49 -6.98
C ALA A 503 17.95 24.54 -6.73
N GLU A 504 17.80 24.98 -5.48
CA GLU A 504 16.82 26.00 -5.10
C GLU A 504 17.07 27.32 -5.84
N SER A 505 15.99 27.94 -6.30
CA SER A 505 15.99 29.24 -6.99
C SER A 505 15.18 30.32 -6.26
N ASP A 506 14.31 29.93 -5.32
CA ASP A 506 13.50 30.85 -4.54
C ASP A 506 14.37 31.61 -3.52
N SER A 507 14.38 32.94 -3.63
CA SER A 507 15.24 33.81 -2.82
C SER A 507 14.89 33.82 -1.33
N GLU A 508 13.63 33.57 -0.99
CA GLU A 508 13.16 33.53 0.40
C GLU A 508 13.72 32.28 1.08
N ILE A 509 13.64 31.12 0.41
CA ILE A 509 14.22 29.87 0.91
C ILE A 509 15.74 29.96 0.98
N ILE A 510 16.41 30.52 -0.04
CA ILE A 510 17.87 30.71 0.00
C ILE A 510 18.26 31.56 1.22
N SER A 511 17.49 32.61 1.51
CA SER A 511 17.70 33.44 2.71
C SER A 511 17.45 32.65 4.01
N ALA A 512 16.47 31.75 4.02
CA ALA A 512 16.17 30.86 5.14
C ALA A 512 17.31 29.83 5.38
N TYR A 513 17.87 29.23 4.34
CA TYR A 513 19.05 28.37 4.44
C TYR A 513 20.26 29.13 5.00
N LEU A 514 20.53 30.34 4.49
CA LEU A 514 21.60 31.19 5.01
C LEU A 514 21.40 31.48 6.50
N ARG A 515 20.18 31.89 6.90
CA ARG A 515 19.83 32.12 8.31
C ARG A 515 20.08 30.88 9.17
N ALA A 516 19.68 29.70 8.69
CA ALA A 516 19.89 28.45 9.39
C ALA A 516 21.38 28.08 9.56
N LEU A 517 22.21 28.36 8.56
CA LEU A 517 23.66 28.14 8.63
C LEU A 517 24.37 29.15 9.55
N VAL A 518 23.99 30.43 9.50
CA VAL A 518 24.59 31.50 10.30
C VAL A 518 24.30 31.30 11.79
N GLN A 519 23.04 30.97 12.14
CA GLN A 519 22.65 30.77 13.53
C GLN A 519 22.94 29.36 14.04
N GLY A 520 23.54 28.48 13.23
CA GLY A 520 23.85 27.11 13.63
C GLY A 520 22.62 26.25 13.91
N ALA A 521 21.48 26.52 13.26
CA ALA A 521 20.27 25.73 13.42
C ALA A 521 20.35 24.36 12.72
N THR A 522 21.31 24.14 11.83
CA THR A 522 21.47 22.84 11.14
C THR A 522 22.30 21.85 11.98
N GLN A 523 21.70 21.32 13.05
CA GLN A 523 22.38 20.42 13.99
C GLN A 523 22.65 19.02 13.43
N SER A 524 21.83 18.54 12.50
CA SER A 524 22.08 17.26 11.81
C SER A 524 22.90 17.44 10.54
N ALA A 525 23.76 16.45 10.25
CA ALA A 525 24.56 16.42 9.02
C ALA A 525 23.70 16.47 7.75
N PHE A 526 22.49 15.91 7.79
CA PHE A 526 21.55 15.94 6.68
C PHE A 526 20.98 17.35 6.42
N MET A 527 20.45 18.02 7.44
CA MET A 527 19.92 19.38 7.28
C MET A 527 21.04 20.36 6.90
N HIS A 528 22.24 20.18 7.45
CA HIS A 528 23.41 20.95 7.07
C HIS A 528 23.80 20.73 5.60
N LEU A 529 23.79 19.49 5.12
CA LEU A 529 24.04 19.15 3.72
C LEU A 529 23.07 19.86 2.78
N ILE A 530 21.76 19.84 3.06
CA ILE A 530 20.74 20.52 2.24
C ILE A 530 21.03 22.02 2.15
N ALA A 531 21.20 22.67 3.31
CA ALA A 531 21.41 24.11 3.36
C ALA A 531 22.72 24.53 2.67
N VAL A 532 23.83 23.82 2.92
CA VAL A 532 25.11 24.12 2.25
C VAL A 532 25.02 23.85 0.76
N HIS A 533 24.37 22.77 0.33
CA HIS A 533 24.21 22.44 -1.09
C HIS A 533 23.54 23.59 -1.85
N HIS A 534 22.36 24.02 -1.40
CA HIS A 534 21.58 25.03 -2.10
C HIS A 534 22.25 26.41 -2.06
N ILE A 535 22.93 26.77 -0.97
CA ILE A 535 23.75 27.99 -0.90
C ILE A 535 24.94 27.91 -1.86
N ALA A 536 25.69 26.81 -1.83
CA ALA A 536 26.86 26.61 -2.67
C ALA A 536 26.50 26.62 -4.16
N CYS A 537 25.40 25.97 -4.57
CA CYS A 537 24.91 25.98 -5.94
C CYS A 537 24.50 27.37 -6.44
N ASN A 538 24.08 28.27 -5.54
CA ASN A 538 23.75 29.67 -5.85
C ASN A 538 24.96 30.62 -5.82
N ILE A 539 26.12 30.16 -5.37
CA ILE A 539 27.38 30.91 -5.38
C ILE A 539 28.30 30.43 -6.50
N TRP A 540 28.52 29.12 -6.59
CA TRP A 540 29.64 28.54 -7.34
C TRP A 540 29.25 28.04 -8.74
N PRO A 541 29.84 28.61 -9.81
CA PRO A 541 29.53 28.21 -11.19
C PRO A 541 29.83 26.75 -11.51
N ASP A 542 30.84 26.16 -10.87
CA ASP A 542 31.24 24.76 -11.07
C ASP A 542 30.16 23.74 -10.66
N LEU A 543 29.20 24.13 -9.81
CA LEU A 543 28.08 23.27 -9.39
C LEU A 543 26.89 23.30 -10.35
N GLY A 544 27.00 24.00 -11.49
CA GLY A 544 26.09 23.88 -12.62
C GLY A 544 24.72 24.55 -12.47
N HIS A 545 24.50 25.36 -11.43
CA HIS A 545 23.26 26.15 -11.22
C HIS A 545 23.50 27.63 -10.88
N ALA A 546 24.75 28.10 -10.77
CA ALA A 546 24.97 29.48 -10.36
C ALA A 546 24.39 30.46 -11.38
N ALA A 547 23.58 31.38 -10.89
CA ALA A 547 23.40 32.68 -11.53
C ALA A 547 24.75 33.39 -11.48
N ALA A 548 25.63 33.12 -12.46
CA ALA A 548 26.86 33.87 -12.63
C ALA A 548 26.49 35.37 -12.69
N GLY A 549 26.95 36.15 -11.70
CA GLY A 549 26.59 37.56 -11.59
C GLY A 549 26.49 38.09 -10.16
N GLU A 550 25.86 39.25 -10.03
CA GLU A 550 25.82 40.05 -8.81
C GLU A 550 25.15 39.33 -7.62
N LYS A 551 24.14 38.48 -7.87
CA LYS A 551 23.45 37.71 -6.82
C LYS A 551 24.39 36.73 -6.11
N ALA A 552 25.21 36.00 -6.86
CA ALA A 552 26.20 35.08 -6.31
C ALA A 552 27.25 35.81 -5.46
N VAL A 553 27.72 36.98 -5.93
CA VAL A 553 28.65 37.85 -5.20
C VAL A 553 28.05 38.32 -3.87
N ARG A 554 26.80 38.84 -3.90
CA ARG A 554 26.11 39.30 -2.68
C ARG A 554 25.88 38.15 -1.70
N LEU A 555 25.53 36.96 -2.17
CA LEU A 555 25.34 35.78 -1.31
C LEU A 555 26.66 35.32 -0.69
N LEU A 556 27.75 35.31 -1.46
CA LEU A 556 29.10 35.01 -0.94
C LEU A 556 29.53 36.03 0.13
N GLN A 557 29.32 37.32 -0.11
CA GLN A 557 29.59 38.38 0.86
C GLN A 557 28.78 38.18 2.15
N ALA A 558 27.50 37.79 2.03
CA ALA A 558 26.64 37.52 3.17
C ALA A 558 27.12 36.31 3.98
N VAL A 559 27.52 35.20 3.33
CA VAL A 559 28.09 34.02 3.99
C VAL A 559 29.37 34.40 4.74
N VAL A 560 30.31 35.09 4.08
CA VAL A 560 31.63 35.39 4.65
C VAL A 560 31.55 36.42 5.79
N SER A 561 30.59 37.34 5.74
CA SER A 561 30.39 38.35 6.78
C SER A 561 29.66 37.84 8.01
N GLN A 562 28.70 36.91 7.85
CA GLN A 562 27.79 36.51 8.93
C GLN A 562 28.09 35.11 9.49
N ALA A 563 28.62 34.18 8.69
CA ALA A 563 28.76 32.79 9.12
C ALA A 563 30.05 32.55 9.93
N ASN A 564 30.03 31.49 10.75
CA ASN A 564 31.21 31.06 11.49
C ASN A 564 32.26 30.41 10.54
N PRO A 565 33.55 30.30 10.94
CA PRO A 565 34.61 29.76 10.09
C PRO A 565 34.36 28.34 9.56
N ALA A 566 33.69 27.48 10.34
CA ALA A 566 33.39 26.12 9.93
C ALA A 566 32.35 26.10 8.79
N THR A 567 31.30 26.90 8.91
CA THR A 567 30.29 27.08 7.85
C THR A 567 30.92 27.69 6.59
N ILE A 568 31.78 28.70 6.73
CA ILE A 568 32.50 29.30 5.60
C ILE A 568 33.33 28.24 4.87
N ARG A 569 34.13 27.46 5.61
CA ARG A 569 34.91 26.35 5.05
C ARG A 569 34.00 25.33 4.37
N GLY A 570 32.89 24.95 5.00
CA GLY A 570 31.91 24.02 4.44
C GLY A 570 31.37 24.48 3.08
N VAL A 571 30.93 25.74 2.97
CA VAL A 571 30.41 26.32 1.72
C VAL A 571 31.49 26.44 0.65
N VAL A 572 32.71 26.87 1.01
CA VAL A 572 33.82 27.08 0.08
C VAL A 572 34.45 25.76 -0.38
N ALA A 573 34.43 24.72 0.44
CA ALA A 573 34.96 23.40 0.10
C ALA A 573 33.88 22.43 -0.44
N TYR A 574 32.59 22.83 -0.40
CA TYR A 574 31.49 21.98 -0.83
C TYR A 574 31.66 21.53 -2.27
N ARG A 575 31.49 20.23 -2.51
CA ARG A 575 31.50 19.65 -3.86
C ARG A 575 30.36 18.66 -4.03
N GLN A 576 29.72 18.75 -5.18
CA GLN A 576 28.72 17.79 -5.64
C GLN A 576 28.72 17.79 -7.16
N ALA A 577 28.60 16.63 -7.80
CA ALA A 577 28.47 16.55 -9.25
C ALA A 577 27.06 16.06 -9.60
N LYS A 578 26.46 16.64 -10.64
CA LYS A 578 25.16 16.18 -11.14
C LYS A 578 25.28 14.71 -11.58
N GLY A 579 24.66 13.80 -10.84
CA GLY A 579 24.68 12.35 -11.08
C GLY A 579 25.54 11.52 -10.12
N LYS A 580 26.53 12.10 -9.43
CA LYS A 580 27.33 11.39 -8.42
C LYS A 580 27.10 12.00 -7.03
N LEU A 581 26.55 11.22 -6.12
CA LEU A 581 26.30 11.62 -4.73
C LEU A 581 27.58 11.47 -3.89
N VAL A 582 28.05 12.58 -3.33
CA VAL A 582 29.09 12.62 -2.28
C VAL A 582 28.44 13.09 -0.99
N LEU A 583 28.54 12.28 0.07
CA LEU A 583 27.96 12.57 1.38
C LEU A 583 28.99 13.19 2.34
N PRO A 584 28.55 13.91 3.38
CA PRO A 584 29.41 14.34 4.48
C PRO A 584 30.16 13.17 5.14
N PRO A 585 31.39 13.37 5.64
CA PRO A 585 32.18 14.62 5.54
C PRO A 585 32.87 14.80 4.17
N ALA A 586 32.94 13.77 3.34
CA ALA A 586 33.73 13.76 2.09
C ALA A 586 33.33 14.82 1.05
N CYS A 587 32.12 15.37 1.12
CA CYS A 587 31.68 16.50 0.30
C CYS A 587 32.27 17.85 0.74
N PHE A 588 32.98 17.92 1.87
CA PHE A 588 33.60 19.13 2.43
C PHE A 588 35.13 19.07 2.53
N ASP A 589 35.76 17.92 2.29
CA ASP A 589 37.17 17.71 2.65
C ASP A 589 38.18 18.18 1.59
N LYS A 590 37.80 18.24 0.31
CA LYS A 590 38.74 18.41 -0.81
C LYS A 590 38.72 19.81 -1.43
N LEU A 591 39.10 20.81 -0.64
CA LEU A 591 39.15 22.21 -1.11
C LEU A 591 40.11 22.41 -2.30
N ASP A 592 41.23 21.67 -2.35
CA ASP A 592 42.22 21.78 -3.43
C ASP A 592 41.66 21.47 -4.82
N GLU A 593 40.61 20.64 -4.90
CA GLU A 593 39.98 20.29 -6.18
C GLU A 593 39.13 21.44 -6.76
N VAL A 594 38.69 22.40 -5.93
CA VAL A 594 37.72 23.45 -6.31
C VAL A 594 38.24 24.88 -6.16
N LYS A 595 39.33 25.10 -5.42
CA LYS A 595 39.84 26.45 -5.07
C LYS A 595 40.16 27.31 -6.29
N ASP A 596 40.77 26.72 -7.33
CA ASP A 596 41.19 27.47 -8.52
C ASP A 596 39.99 27.91 -9.35
N ALA A 597 38.95 27.07 -9.44
CA ALA A 597 37.71 27.39 -10.15
C ALA A 597 36.92 28.54 -9.47
N ARG A 598 37.06 28.68 -8.14
CA ARG A 598 36.32 29.64 -7.31
C ARG A 598 37.05 30.97 -7.11
N ARG A 599 38.36 31.01 -7.36
CA ARG A 599 39.22 32.20 -7.15
C ARG A 599 38.71 33.45 -7.88
N ALA A 600 38.22 33.31 -9.11
CA ALA A 600 37.70 34.43 -9.90
C ALA A 600 36.50 35.12 -9.24
N LEU A 601 35.55 34.36 -8.70
CA LEU A 601 34.37 34.92 -8.03
C LEU A 601 34.73 35.56 -6.69
N ILE A 602 35.68 34.96 -5.96
CA ILE A 602 36.19 35.48 -4.68
C ILE A 602 36.88 36.84 -4.88
N GLN A 603 37.66 36.99 -5.95
CA GLN A 603 38.26 38.28 -6.34
C GLN A 603 37.18 39.33 -6.64
N LEU A 604 36.14 38.95 -7.38
CA LEU A 604 35.02 39.83 -7.72
C LEU A 604 34.21 40.29 -6.48
N ALA A 605 34.20 39.50 -5.41
CA ALA A 605 33.48 39.81 -4.18
C ALA A 605 34.13 40.90 -3.30
N GLY A 606 35.32 41.36 -3.67
CA GLY A 606 36.01 42.50 -3.05
C GLY A 606 37.02 42.12 -1.95
N PRO A 607 37.82 43.10 -1.50
CA PRO A 607 39.00 42.84 -0.66
C PRO A 607 38.66 42.19 0.69
N ALA A 608 37.56 42.60 1.34
CA ALA A 608 37.15 42.03 2.64
C ALA A 608 36.87 40.52 2.58
N VAL A 609 36.31 40.03 1.47
CA VAL A 609 36.07 38.60 1.25
C VAL A 609 37.39 37.87 0.98
N ASN A 610 38.27 38.45 0.16
CA ASN A 610 39.58 37.89 -0.12
C ASN A 610 40.42 37.73 1.15
N ASP A 611 40.48 38.78 1.98
CA ASP A 611 41.26 38.77 3.22
C ASP A 611 40.75 37.71 4.21
N ARG A 612 39.43 37.56 4.31
CA ARG A 612 38.80 36.58 5.21
C ARG A 612 38.98 35.13 4.75
N LEU A 613 39.07 34.90 3.44
CA LEU A 613 39.26 33.57 2.85
C LEU A 613 40.73 33.23 2.59
N LYS A 614 41.66 34.19 2.74
CA LYS A 614 43.07 34.01 2.42
C LYS A 614 43.70 32.81 3.12
N SER A 615 43.49 32.68 4.43
CA SER A 615 44.00 31.55 5.23
C SER A 615 43.36 30.20 4.92
N LEU A 616 42.27 30.19 4.16
CA LEU A 616 41.60 28.97 3.72
C LEU A 616 42.11 28.52 2.34
N LEU A 617 42.56 29.45 1.50
CA LEU A 617 42.95 29.23 0.12
C LEU A 617 44.47 29.10 -0.10
N ASP A 618 45.25 29.69 0.81
CA ASP A 618 46.71 29.55 0.94
C ASP A 618 47.03 28.33 1.83
#